data_AF-A0A537STU7-F1
#
_entry.id   AF-A0A537STU7-F1
#
_cell.length_a   1.000
_cell.length_b   1.000
_cell.length_c   1.000
_cell.angle_alpha   90.00
_cell.angle_beta   90.00
_cell.angle_gamma   90.00
#
_symmetry.space_group_name_H-M   'P 1'
#
loop_
_entity.id
_entity.type
_entity.pdbx_description
1 polymer ?
#
loop_
_entity_poly.entity_id
_entity_poly.type
_entity_poly.pdbx_seq_one_letter_code
_entity_poly.pdbx_strand_id
1 'polypeptide(L)' 'MAVAALKLKPVFKTYHATVQVTRVEQWCVEAQSAEEARELFAAGAGYRCEVGECVNIEVERVEE' A
#
# COMPACT_ATOMS: atom_id res chain seq x y z
N MET A 1 -14.37 33.96 -11.36
CA MET A 1 -13.15 33.27 -10.88
C MET A 1 -13.58 32.28 -9.80
N ALA A 2 -13.87 31.03 -10.16
CA ALA A 2 -14.23 30.00 -9.20
C ALA A 2 -12.99 29.11 -8.97
N VAL A 3 -12.38 29.24 -7.80
CA VAL A 3 -11.25 28.40 -7.38
C VAL A 3 -11.84 27.07 -6.93
N ALA A 4 -11.70 26.04 -7.77
CA ALA A 4 -12.07 24.68 -7.39
C ALA A 4 -11.19 24.25 -6.21
N ALA A 5 -11.81 23.90 -5.09
CA ALA A 5 -11.12 23.36 -3.93
C ALA A 5 -10.42 22.06 -4.33
N LEU A 6 -9.10 22.09 -4.41
CA LEU A 6 -8.27 20.92 -4.65
C LEU A 6 -8.48 19.94 -3.49
N LYS A 7 -9.24 18.87 -3.72
CA LYS A 7 -9.31 17.74 -2.79
C LYS A 7 -7.90 17.18 -2.65
N LEU A 8 -7.30 17.34 -1.48
CA LEU A 8 -5.99 16.79 -1.15
C LEU A 8 -6.04 15.28 -1.40
N LYS A 9 -5.16 14.80 -2.30
CA LYS A 9 -4.98 13.37 -2.52
C LYS A 9 -4.58 12.74 -1.19
N PRO A 10 -5.20 11.63 -0.80
CA PRO A 10 -4.95 11.07 0.50
C PRO A 10 -3.59 10.37 0.53
N VAL A 11 -2.87 10.49 1.65
CA VAL A 11 -1.44 10.14 1.76
C VAL A 11 -1.31 8.67 2.17
N PHE A 12 -0.96 7.82 1.21
CA PHE A 12 -0.75 6.39 1.44
C PHE A 12 0.64 6.12 2.01
N LYS A 13 0.71 5.17 2.95
CA LYS A 13 1.93 4.60 3.54
C LYS A 13 2.07 3.14 3.10
N THR A 14 3.26 2.56 3.20
CA THR A 14 3.46 1.15 2.88
C THR A 14 3.60 0.36 4.17
N TYR A 15 2.78 -0.67 4.35
CA TYR A 15 2.81 -1.56 5.52
C TYR A 15 3.13 -2.98 5.09
N HIS A 16 3.98 -3.66 5.85
CA HIS A 16 4.34 -5.06 5.66
C HIS A 16 3.68 -5.93 6.74
N ALA A 17 3.09 -7.06 6.33
CA ALA A 17 2.54 -8.07 7.24
C ALA A 17 2.71 -9.49 6.68
N THR A 18 2.70 -10.49 7.55
CA THR A 18 2.64 -11.90 7.16
C THR A 18 1.17 -12.34 7.10
N VAL A 19 0.71 -12.80 5.94
CA VAL A 19 -0.67 -13.26 5.72
C VAL A 19 -0.67 -14.78 5.52
N GLN A 20 -1.57 -15.48 6.23
CA GLN A 20 -1.68 -16.92 6.15
C GLN A 20 -2.79 -17.31 5.17
N VAL A 21 -2.39 -17.68 3.95
CA VAL A 21 -3.26 -18.33 2.95
C VAL A 21 -2.94 -19.83 2.99
N THR A 22 -3.62 -20.69 2.22
CA THR A 22 -3.37 -22.15 2.17
C THR A 22 -1.89 -22.55 1.93
N ARG A 23 -1.03 -21.58 1.59
CA ARG A 23 0.43 -21.52 1.81
C ARG A 23 0.81 -20.14 2.35
N VAL A 24 1.87 -20.03 3.17
CA VAL A 24 2.42 -18.73 3.61
C VAL A 24 3.17 -18.10 2.45
N GLU A 25 2.71 -16.94 1.98
CA GLU A 25 3.33 -16.15 0.91
C GLU A 25 3.51 -14.71 1.38
N GLN A 26 4.49 -14.02 0.81
CA GLN A 26 4.75 -12.61 1.08
C GLN A 26 3.93 -11.72 0.14
N TRP A 27 3.36 -10.66 0.72
CA TRP A 27 2.38 -9.81 0.03
C TRP A 27 2.53 -8.35 0.44
N CYS A 28 2.31 -7.45 -0.51
CA CYS A 28 2.57 -6.03 -0.38
C CYS A 28 1.31 -5.22 -0.78
N VAL A 29 0.91 -4.23 0.03
CA VAL A 29 -0.22 -3.31 -0.24
C VAL A 29 0.17 -1.87 0.09
N GLU A 30 -0.41 -0.91 -0.64
CA GLU A 30 -0.30 0.53 -0.36
C GLU A 30 -1.57 1.00 0.37
N ALA A 31 -1.42 1.61 1.54
CA ALA A 31 -2.53 1.96 2.43
C ALA A 31 -2.19 3.17 3.32
N GLN A 32 -3.12 4.06 3.63
CA GLN A 32 -2.85 5.27 4.44
C GLN A 32 -2.68 4.95 5.91
N SER A 33 -3.35 3.90 6.39
CA SER A 33 -3.28 3.42 7.77
C SER A 33 -3.06 1.91 7.86
N ALA A 34 -2.65 1.45 9.05
CA ALA A 34 -2.53 0.03 9.32
C ALA A 34 -3.90 -0.66 9.30
N GLU A 35 -4.96 0.05 9.69
CA GLU A 35 -6.35 -0.40 9.59
C GLU A 35 -6.74 -0.65 8.13
N GLU A 36 -6.47 0.31 7.24
CA GLU A 36 -6.74 0.19 5.81
C GLU A 36 -5.94 -0.95 5.17
N ALA A 37 -4.67 -1.12 5.56
CA ALA A 37 -3.84 -2.24 5.07
C ALA A 37 -4.47 -3.59 5.41
N ARG A 38 -5.01 -3.76 6.62
CA ARG A 38 -5.66 -5.01 7.05
C ARG A 38 -6.91 -5.31 6.24
N GLU A 39 -7.74 -4.29 5.98
CA GLU A 39 -8.93 -4.44 5.15
C GLU A 39 -8.56 -4.82 3.71
N LEU A 40 -7.53 -4.19 3.14
CA LEU A 40 -7.02 -4.51 1.81
C LEU A 40 -6.46 -5.93 1.72
N PHE A 41 -5.70 -6.38 2.72
CA PHE A 41 -5.22 -7.77 2.79
C PHE A 41 -6.38 -8.76 2.90
N ALA A 42 -7.39 -8.48 3.72
CA ALA A 42 -8.57 -9.33 3.87
C ALA A 42 -9.39 -9.42 2.56
N ALA A 43 -9.39 -8.34 1.76
CA ALA A 43 -9.99 -8.30 0.44
C ALA A 43 -9.14 -8.97 -0.66
N GLY A 44 -7.92 -9.41 -0.34
CA GLY A 44 -6.98 -10.00 -1.31
C GLY A 44 -6.35 -8.99 -2.27
N ALA A 45 -6.37 -7.69 -1.93
CA ALA A 45 -5.73 -6.64 -2.72
C ALA A 45 -4.20 -6.68 -2.55
N GLY A 46 -3.47 -6.02 -3.47
CA GLY A 46 -2.02 -5.93 -3.46
C GLY A 46 -1.35 -6.82 -4.50
N TYR A 47 -0.06 -7.07 -4.32
CA TYR A 47 0.75 -7.90 -5.20
C TYR A 47 1.63 -8.85 -4.39
N ARG A 48 1.94 -9.99 -4.99
CA ARG A 48 2.91 -10.94 -4.46
C ARG A 48 4.30 -10.32 -4.53
N CYS A 49 5.05 -10.43 -3.45
CA CYS A 49 6.44 -9.99 -3.38
C CYS A 49 7.26 -11.12 -2.72
N GLU A 50 8.50 -11.36 -3.13
CA GLU A 50 9.42 -12.31 -2.47
C GLU A 50 10.65 -11.62 -1.88
N VAL A 51 11.25 -12.21 -0.83
CA VAL A 51 12.53 -11.73 -0.29
C VAL A 51 13.60 -11.78 -1.37
N GLY A 52 14.18 -10.63 -1.69
CA GLY A 52 15.22 -10.50 -2.72
C GLY A 52 14.67 -10.14 -4.10
N GLU A 53 13.36 -10.00 -4.25
CA GLU A 53 12.74 -9.48 -5.47
C GLU A 53 12.94 -7.96 -5.58
N CYS A 54 13.30 -7.50 -6.77
CA CYS A 54 13.42 -6.06 -7.05
C CYS A 54 12.02 -5.48 -7.26
N VAL A 55 11.57 -4.66 -6.31
CA VAL A 55 10.32 -3.91 -6.43
C VAL A 55 10.61 -2.52 -6.99
N ASN A 56 9.97 -2.17 -8.09
CA ASN A 56 10.02 -0.80 -8.63
C ASN A 56 8.85 -0.01 -8.02
N ILE A 57 9.18 1.01 -7.24
CA ILE A 57 8.20 1.90 -6.62
C ILE A 57 8.37 3.28 -7.23
N GLU A 58 7.29 3.82 -7.78
CA GLU A 58 7.25 5.19 -8.28
C GLU A 58 6.96 6.13 -7.10
N VAL A 59 7.95 6.94 -6.72
CA VAL A 59 7.85 7.84 -5.57
C VAL A 59 7.50 9.24 -6.07
N GLU A 60 6.28 9.71 -5.80
CA GLU A 60 5.82 11.05 -6.18
C GLU A 60 6.41 12.14 -5.25
N ARG A 61 6.70 11.82 -3.98
CA ARG A 61 7.23 12.78 -2.99
C ARG A 61 7.99 12.09 -1.85
N VAL A 62 9.08 12.72 -1.39
CA VAL A 62 9.85 12.33 -0.19
C VAL A 62 9.70 13.46 0.84
N GLU A 63 9.35 13.12 2.09
CA GLU A 63 9.32 14.07 3.22
C GLU A 63 10.64 13.97 4.02
N GLU A 64 11.13 15.09 4.57
CA GLU A 64 12.38 15.18 5.36
C GLU A 64 12.27 14.55 6.76
#